data_AF-A0A5N9AEU6-F1
#
_entry.id   AF-A0A5N9AEU6-F1
#
_cell.length_a   1.000
_cell.length_b   1.000
_cell.length_c   1.000
_cell.angle_alpha   90.00
_cell.angle_beta   90.00
_cell.angle_gamma   90.00
#
_symmetry.space_group_name_H-M   'P 1'
#
loop_
_entity.id
_entity.type
_entity.pdbx_description
1 polymer ?
#
loop_
_entity_poly.entity_id
_entity_poly.type
_entity_poly.pdbx_seq_one_letter_code
_entity_poly.pdbx_strand_id
1 'polypeptide(L)'
;MSISLKILESNTRISGMISKSISQELNIRVAKNRSKVEKSIKSMIPAWLHEQDEITSLLSDGVVNSLNAQFGIPKGTSSGVVSAIVSAVSESVIVEVGKIDNTLRGLITFKIQPEDFSNLLVLPQGFVQTVTISGGKSLHWLNWLLTMGSAAIVGGYEYQPGNDGRSGGGTMVGGVAWRVPSDYSGTIDNNFVTRALENREKQIINALKGLFL
;
A
#
# COMPACT_ATOMS: atom_id res chain seq x y z
N MET A 1 58.98 -21.30 -33.09
CA MET A 1 57.83 -22.13 -32.65
C MET A 1 56.57 -21.30 -32.82
N SER A 2 55.63 -21.74 -33.66
CA SER A 2 54.31 -21.13 -33.79
C SER A 2 53.28 -22.07 -33.17
N ILE A 3 52.45 -21.55 -32.27
CA ILE A 3 51.31 -22.28 -31.70
C ILE A 3 50.09 -21.89 -32.52
N SER A 4 49.47 -22.88 -33.16
CA SER A 4 48.21 -22.75 -33.90
C SER A 4 47.07 -23.17 -32.99
N LEU A 5 46.19 -22.24 -32.62
CA LEU A 5 44.98 -22.49 -31.85
C LEU A 5 43.78 -22.58 -32.79
N LYS A 6 43.10 -23.73 -32.84
CA LYS A 6 41.89 -23.94 -33.63
C LYS A 6 40.68 -24.04 -32.71
N ILE A 7 39.78 -23.07 -32.80
CA ILE A 7 38.49 -23.13 -32.10
C ILE A 7 37.61 -24.13 -32.85
N LEU A 8 37.21 -25.20 -32.17
CA LEU A 8 36.42 -26.30 -32.75
C LEU A 8 34.91 -26.05 -32.70
N GLU A 9 34.47 -25.08 -31.91
CA GLU A 9 33.06 -24.81 -31.63
C GLU A 9 32.55 -23.60 -32.43
N SER A 10 31.28 -23.64 -32.84
CA SER A 10 30.67 -22.51 -33.53
C SER A 10 30.42 -21.35 -32.56
N ASN A 11 30.47 -20.11 -33.07
CA ASN A 11 30.15 -18.90 -32.29
C ASN A 11 28.80 -19.00 -31.57
N THR A 12 27.81 -19.64 -32.21
CA THR A 12 26.48 -19.89 -31.63
C THR A 12 26.55 -20.78 -30.39
N ARG A 13 27.38 -21.83 -30.41
CA ARG A 13 27.56 -22.74 -29.27
C ARG A 13 28.27 -22.03 -28.12
N ILE A 14 29.32 -21.26 -28.43
CA ILE A 14 30.06 -20.46 -27.43
C ILE A 14 29.12 -19.43 -26.79
N SER A 15 28.36 -18.69 -27.60
CA SER A 15 27.38 -17.72 -27.09
C SER A 15 26.31 -18.38 -26.21
N GLY A 16 25.79 -19.55 -26.62
CA GLY A 16 24.82 -20.30 -25.82
C GLY A 16 25.37 -20.76 -24.47
N MET A 17 26.63 -21.19 -24.42
CA MET A 17 27.31 -21.55 -23.16
C MET A 17 27.53 -20.34 -22.26
N ILE A 18 27.96 -19.20 -22.84
CA ILE A 18 28.13 -17.94 -22.10
C ILE A 18 26.79 -17.50 -21.49
N SER A 19 25.72 -17.43 -22.29
CA SER A 19 24.41 -16.98 -21.80
C SER A 19 23.84 -17.92 -20.74
N LYS A 20 24.07 -19.24 -20.86
CA LYS A 20 23.68 -20.22 -19.82
C LYS A 20 24.43 -19.99 -18.50
N SER A 21 25.75 -19.75 -18.56
CA SER A 21 26.52 -19.47 -17.35
C SER A 21 26.10 -18.15 -16.70
N ILE A 22 25.84 -17.11 -17.51
CA ILE A 22 25.34 -15.82 -17.03
C ILE A 22 23.96 -15.99 -16.38
N SER A 23 23.04 -16.70 -17.03
CA SER A 23 21.68 -16.90 -16.47
C SER A 23 21.72 -17.64 -15.13
N GLN A 24 22.60 -18.63 -14.98
CA GLN A 24 22.80 -19.33 -13.71
C GLN A 24 23.29 -18.40 -12.61
N GLU A 25 24.34 -17.62 -12.88
CA GLU A 25 24.88 -16.65 -11.91
C GLU A 25 23.87 -15.57 -11.54
N LEU A 26 23.15 -15.01 -12.53
CA LEU A 26 22.11 -14.02 -12.28
C LEU A 26 20.99 -14.57 -11.40
N ASN A 27 20.52 -15.79 -11.65
CA ASN A 27 19.50 -16.44 -10.81
C ASN A 27 19.96 -16.62 -9.36
N ILE A 28 21.23 -16.96 -9.13
CA ILE A 28 21.81 -17.07 -7.78
C ILE A 28 21.80 -15.71 -7.07
N ARG A 29 22.27 -14.66 -7.74
CA ARG A 29 22.30 -13.29 -7.18
C ARG A 29 20.92 -12.76 -6.88
N VAL A 30 20.00 -12.89 -7.84
CA VAL A 30 18.60 -12.51 -7.71
C VAL A 30 17.96 -13.19 -6.51
N ALA A 31 18.12 -14.51 -6.37
CA ALA A 31 17.56 -15.25 -5.24
C ALA A 31 18.10 -14.76 -3.89
N LYS A 32 19.42 -14.47 -3.82
CA LYS A 32 20.08 -13.95 -2.62
C LYS A 32 19.61 -12.54 -2.26
N ASN A 33 19.39 -11.68 -3.25
CA ASN A 33 19.10 -10.26 -3.05
C ASN A 33 17.62 -9.91 -3.01
N ARG A 34 16.73 -10.83 -3.42
CA ARG A 34 15.26 -10.62 -3.45
C ARG A 34 14.72 -10.02 -2.16
N SER A 35 15.07 -10.59 -1.01
CA SER A 35 14.57 -10.13 0.30
C SER A 35 15.05 -8.73 0.66
N LYS A 36 16.25 -8.33 0.21
CA LYS A 36 16.78 -6.99 0.39
C LYS A 36 16.01 -5.97 -0.45
N VAL A 37 15.70 -6.32 -1.69
CA VAL A 37 14.87 -5.47 -2.58
C VAL A 37 13.46 -5.33 -2.02
N GLU A 38 12.84 -6.44 -1.59
CA GLU A 38 11.53 -6.40 -0.94
C GLU A 38 11.53 -5.46 0.27
N LYS A 39 12.49 -5.61 1.19
CA LYS A 39 12.64 -4.70 2.35
C LYS A 39 12.84 -3.24 1.93
N SER A 40 13.60 -2.99 0.87
CA SER A 40 13.81 -1.64 0.34
C SER A 40 12.51 -1.02 -0.15
N ILE A 41 11.67 -1.78 -0.87
CA ILE A 41 10.36 -1.29 -1.33
C ILE A 41 9.44 -1.06 -0.13
N LYS A 42 9.38 -2.03 0.81
CA LYS A 42 8.60 -1.91 2.05
C LYS A 42 8.92 -0.63 2.82
N SER A 43 10.19 -0.22 2.85
CA SER A 43 10.61 1.01 3.55
C SER A 43 10.17 2.32 2.89
N MET A 44 9.76 2.30 1.62
CA MET A 44 9.31 3.50 0.90
C MET A 44 7.82 3.74 1.07
N ILE A 45 7.03 2.67 1.24
CA ILE A 45 5.56 2.72 1.35
C ILE A 45 5.07 3.69 2.43
N PRO A 46 5.64 3.72 3.66
CA PRO A 46 5.20 4.66 4.69
C PRO A 46 5.24 6.12 4.23
N ALA A 47 6.34 6.53 3.59
CA ALA A 47 6.49 7.90 3.12
C ALA A 47 5.42 8.26 2.09
N TRP A 48 5.15 7.37 1.12
CA TRP A 48 4.16 7.61 0.08
C TRP A 48 2.72 7.69 0.62
N LEU A 49 2.39 6.89 1.63
CA LEU A 49 1.09 6.96 2.29
C LEU A 49 0.93 8.26 3.10
N HIS A 50 1.99 8.70 3.79
CA HIS A 50 1.97 9.96 4.54
C HIS A 50 1.86 11.21 3.65
N GLU A 51 2.11 11.10 2.34
CA GLU A 51 1.86 12.18 1.37
C GLU A 51 0.37 12.33 1.03
N GLN A 52 -0.51 11.39 1.43
CA GLN A 52 -1.94 11.45 1.12
C GLN A 52 -2.72 12.26 2.15
N ASP A 53 -3.65 13.08 1.66
CA ASP A 53 -4.48 13.96 2.48
C ASP A 53 -5.33 13.16 3.49
N GLU A 54 -5.82 11.97 3.14
CA GLU A 54 -6.54 11.08 4.06
C GLU A 54 -5.70 10.73 5.29
N ILE A 55 -4.43 10.37 5.10
CA ILE A 55 -3.55 9.98 6.20
C ILE A 55 -3.25 11.19 7.08
N THR A 56 -2.97 12.35 6.49
CA THR A 56 -2.76 13.59 7.25
C THR A 56 -4.02 14.00 8.03
N SER A 57 -5.20 13.84 7.43
CA SER A 57 -6.49 14.14 8.06
C SER A 57 -6.84 13.14 9.17
N LEU A 58 -6.47 11.87 9.03
CA LEU A 58 -6.61 10.86 10.09
C LEU A 58 -5.65 11.11 11.28
N LEU A 59 -4.47 11.66 11.02
CA LEU A 59 -3.50 12.06 12.06
C LEU A 59 -3.90 13.35 12.79
N SER A 60 -4.80 14.14 12.23
CA SER A 60 -5.23 15.44 12.77
C SER A 60 -6.21 15.28 13.94
N ASP A 61 -5.66 14.80 15.06
CA ASP A 61 -6.38 14.50 16.30
C ASP A 61 -6.96 15.76 16.96
N GLY A 62 -8.25 15.72 17.34
CA GLY A 62 -8.97 16.87 17.91
C GLY A 62 -9.16 18.06 16.97
N VAL A 63 -8.81 17.92 15.68
CA VAL A 63 -8.98 19.00 14.69
C VAL A 63 -10.39 18.92 14.10
N VAL A 64 -11.12 20.03 14.16
CA VAL A 64 -12.45 20.14 13.55
C VAL A 64 -12.39 19.87 12.04
N ASN A 65 -13.41 19.18 11.52
CA ASN A 65 -13.54 18.74 10.12
C ASN A 65 -12.49 17.70 9.65
N SER A 66 -11.58 17.23 10.51
CA SER A 66 -10.68 16.15 10.12
C SER A 66 -11.41 14.82 9.96
N LEU A 67 -10.88 13.90 9.16
CA LEU A 67 -11.42 12.54 9.06
C LEU A 67 -11.42 11.84 10.41
N ASN A 68 -10.39 12.08 11.22
CA ASN A 68 -10.33 11.60 12.59
C ASN A 68 -11.56 12.03 13.41
N ALA A 69 -11.88 13.33 13.33
CA ALA A 69 -13.01 13.89 14.04
C ALA A 69 -14.35 13.34 13.53
N GLN A 70 -14.51 13.29 12.21
CA GLN A 70 -15.74 12.87 11.56
C GLN A 70 -16.05 11.37 11.77
N PHE A 71 -15.04 10.50 11.75
CA PHE A 71 -15.22 9.08 12.04
C PHE A 71 -15.31 8.78 13.55
N GLY A 72 -15.03 9.76 14.40
CA GLY A 72 -15.09 9.61 15.86
C GLY A 72 -13.99 8.69 16.40
N ILE A 73 -12.80 8.72 15.79
CA ILE A 73 -11.63 7.99 16.27
C ILE A 73 -11.23 8.56 17.64
N PRO A 74 -11.06 7.73 18.68
CA PRO A 74 -10.74 8.24 20.02
C PRO A 74 -9.45 9.05 20.06
N LYS A 75 -9.49 10.17 20.79
CA LYS A 75 -8.31 11.02 20.99
C LYS A 75 -7.11 10.24 21.50
N GLY A 76 -5.93 10.51 20.95
CA GLY A 76 -4.68 9.83 21.28
C GLY A 76 -4.47 8.49 20.59
N THR A 77 -5.43 7.99 19.80
CA THR A 77 -5.30 6.69 19.09
C THR A 77 -4.94 6.83 17.61
N SER A 78 -5.01 8.04 17.05
CA SER A 78 -4.83 8.35 15.63
C SER A 78 -3.52 7.79 15.04
N SER A 79 -2.41 7.98 15.76
CA SER A 79 -1.10 7.45 15.35
C SER A 79 -1.08 5.93 15.29
N GLY A 80 -1.72 5.25 16.24
CA GLY A 80 -1.85 3.79 16.25
C GLY A 80 -2.70 3.26 15.09
N VAL A 81 -3.80 3.96 14.76
CA VAL A 81 -4.66 3.64 13.61
C VAL A 81 -3.88 3.75 12.30
N VAL A 82 -3.21 4.88 12.09
CA VAL A 82 -2.44 5.12 10.86
C VAL A 82 -1.26 4.17 10.76
N SER A 83 -0.55 3.92 11.86
CA SER A 83 0.54 2.94 11.91
C SER A 83 0.07 1.54 11.53
N ALA A 84 -1.12 1.11 11.98
CA ALA A 84 -1.69 -0.19 11.60
C ALA A 84 -1.98 -0.27 10.09
N ILE A 85 -2.56 0.78 9.51
CA ILE A 85 -2.84 0.85 8.06
C ILE A 85 -1.53 0.82 7.27
N VAL A 86 -0.58 1.68 7.61
CA VAL A 86 0.72 1.77 6.94
C VAL A 86 1.47 0.45 7.03
N SER A 87 1.46 -0.20 8.19
CA SER A 87 2.10 -1.50 8.40
C SER A 87 1.42 -2.57 7.53
N ALA A 88 0.09 -2.62 7.49
CA ALA A 88 -0.64 -3.60 6.70
C ALA A 88 -0.38 -3.50 5.18
N VAL A 89 -0.25 -2.28 4.63
CA VAL A 89 0.15 -2.07 3.22
C VAL A 89 1.63 -2.39 3.00
N SER A 90 2.49 -2.01 3.94
CA SER A 90 3.93 -2.28 3.83
C SER A 90 4.22 -3.78 3.89
N GLU A 91 3.52 -4.52 4.74
CA GLU A 91 3.71 -5.96 4.93
C GLU A 91 3.15 -6.79 3.77
N SER A 92 2.14 -6.29 3.04
CA SER A 92 1.58 -6.98 1.87
C SER A 92 2.47 -6.98 0.63
N VAL A 93 3.58 -6.24 0.64
CA VAL A 93 4.53 -6.23 -0.48
C VAL A 93 5.18 -7.59 -0.66
N ILE A 94 5.01 -8.15 -1.85
CA ILE A 94 5.64 -9.37 -2.33
C ILE A 94 6.35 -9.05 -3.64
N VAL A 95 7.64 -9.38 -3.71
CA VAL A 95 8.43 -9.33 -4.95
C VAL A 95 8.54 -10.75 -5.48
N GLU A 96 8.00 -11.05 -6.65
CA GLU A 96 8.16 -12.32 -7.33
C GLU A 96 9.17 -12.15 -8.46
N VAL A 97 10.18 -13.04 -8.51
CA VAL A 97 11.16 -13.02 -9.60
C VAL A 97 11.12 -14.37 -10.31
N GLY A 98 10.73 -14.33 -11.58
CA GLY A 98 10.80 -15.46 -12.49
C GLY A 98 12.25 -15.80 -12.82
N LYS A 99 12.50 -17.08 -13.12
CA LYS A 99 13.82 -17.55 -13.51
C LYS A 99 14.28 -16.85 -14.79
N ILE A 100 15.51 -16.34 -14.77
CA ILE A 100 16.17 -15.80 -15.95
C ILE A 100 16.58 -16.97 -16.84
N ASP A 101 16.13 -16.96 -18.09
CA ASP A 101 16.38 -18.01 -19.06
C ASP A 101 17.76 -17.87 -19.73
N ASN A 102 18.11 -18.84 -20.59
CA ASN A 102 19.39 -18.82 -21.32
C ASN A 102 19.44 -17.74 -22.43
N THR A 103 18.34 -17.01 -22.65
CA THR A 103 18.31 -15.80 -23.50
C THR A 103 18.43 -14.52 -22.67
N LEU A 104 18.72 -14.66 -21.37
CA LEU A 104 18.85 -13.57 -20.40
C LEU A 104 17.57 -12.78 -20.18
N ARG A 105 16.42 -13.42 -20.40
CA ARG A 105 15.10 -12.83 -20.16
C ARG A 105 14.53 -13.36 -18.85
N GLY A 106 13.93 -12.48 -18.07
CA GLY A 106 13.24 -12.80 -16.82
C GLY A 106 12.10 -11.82 -16.59
N LEU A 107 11.18 -12.19 -15.71
CA LEU A 107 10.06 -11.35 -15.29
C LEU A 107 10.19 -11.05 -13.80
N ILE A 108 9.98 -9.80 -13.42
CA ILE A 108 9.84 -9.40 -12.03
C ILE A 108 8.43 -8.83 -11.87
N THR A 109 7.69 -9.36 -10.91
CA THR A 109 6.33 -8.94 -10.59
C THR A 109 6.30 -8.40 -9.18
N PHE A 110 5.73 -7.20 -9.01
CA PHE A 110 5.53 -6.57 -7.72
C PHE A 110 4.06 -6.65 -7.36
N LYS A 111 3.75 -7.25 -6.22
CA LYS A 111 2.40 -7.27 -5.65
C LYS A 111 2.48 -6.46 -4.37
N ILE A 112 1.99 -5.22 -4.40
CA ILE A 112 2.13 -4.30 -3.26
C ILE A 112 0.92 -4.40 -2.33
N GLN A 113 -0.28 -4.38 -2.91
CA GLN A 113 -1.54 -4.32 -2.20
C GLN A 113 -2.54 -5.28 -2.87
N PRO A 114 -3.25 -6.14 -2.11
CA PRO A 114 -4.35 -6.95 -2.65
C PRO A 114 -5.44 -6.07 -3.28
N GLU A 115 -5.95 -6.48 -4.45
CA GLU A 115 -7.00 -5.77 -5.21
C GLU A 115 -8.31 -5.62 -4.42
N ASP A 116 -8.60 -6.57 -3.52
CA ASP A 116 -9.79 -6.58 -2.67
C ASP A 116 -9.60 -5.85 -1.33
N PHE A 117 -8.41 -5.30 -1.06
CA PHE A 117 -8.04 -4.68 0.21
C PHE A 117 -8.26 -5.55 1.44
N SER A 118 -8.27 -6.89 1.29
CA SER A 118 -8.54 -7.84 2.36
C SER A 118 -7.63 -7.66 3.59
N ASN A 119 -6.36 -7.30 3.41
CA ASN A 119 -5.43 -6.98 4.49
C ASN A 119 -5.82 -5.73 5.30
N LEU A 120 -6.51 -4.77 4.70
CA LEU A 120 -6.95 -3.53 5.35
C LEU A 120 -8.35 -3.66 5.95
N LEU A 121 -9.26 -4.32 5.25
CA LEU A 121 -10.66 -4.46 5.65
C LEU A 121 -10.86 -5.39 6.86
N VAL A 122 -9.83 -6.14 7.26
CA VAL A 122 -9.82 -6.94 8.49
C VAL A 122 -9.22 -6.23 9.69
N LEU A 123 -8.67 -5.01 9.52
CA LEU A 123 -8.03 -4.27 10.61
C LEU A 123 -9.06 -3.85 11.65
N PRO A 124 -8.90 -4.22 12.94
CA PRO A 124 -9.78 -3.77 14.02
C PRO A 124 -9.89 -2.24 14.12
N GLN A 125 -8.80 -1.53 13.78
CA GLN A 125 -8.71 -0.07 13.77
C GLN A 125 -9.63 0.57 12.73
N GLY A 126 -9.98 -0.16 11.67
CA GLY A 126 -10.95 0.28 10.66
C GLY A 126 -12.40 0.33 11.17
N PHE A 127 -12.63 -0.09 12.43
CA PHE A 127 -13.96 -0.12 13.04
C PHE A 127 -14.05 0.85 14.22
N VAL A 128 -15.17 1.56 14.32
CA VAL A 128 -15.55 2.32 15.51
C VAL A 128 -16.91 1.81 15.99
N GLN A 129 -17.02 1.43 17.27
CA GLN A 129 -18.32 1.06 17.83
C GLN A 129 -19.22 2.28 17.92
N THR A 130 -20.45 2.20 17.45
CA THR A 130 -21.42 3.30 17.56
C THR A 130 -22.59 2.88 18.44
N VAL A 131 -23.01 3.78 19.34
CA VAL A 131 -24.17 3.53 20.22
C VAL A 131 -25.48 3.86 19.48
N THR A 132 -25.40 4.68 18.44
CA THR A 132 -26.54 5.32 17.76
C THR A 132 -27.07 4.57 16.54
N ILE A 133 -26.32 3.66 15.92
CA ILE A 133 -26.89 2.79 14.89
C ILE A 133 -27.76 1.77 15.61
N SER A 134 -29.08 1.82 15.42
CA SER A 134 -30.08 0.96 16.07
C SER A 134 -29.58 -0.49 16.15
N GLY A 135 -29.18 -0.92 17.36
CA GLY A 135 -28.60 -2.24 17.63
C GLY A 135 -27.10 -2.29 17.94
N GLY A 136 -26.39 -1.17 18.12
CA GLY A 136 -24.98 -1.17 18.55
C GLY A 136 -23.99 -1.61 17.47
N LYS A 137 -24.31 -1.35 16.18
CA LYS A 137 -23.49 -1.81 15.07
C LYS A 137 -22.15 -1.05 15.00
N SER A 138 -21.08 -1.77 14.64
CA SER A 138 -19.78 -1.20 14.35
C SER A 138 -19.79 -0.47 13.01
N LEU A 139 -19.16 0.71 12.97
CA LEU A 139 -18.96 1.48 11.76
C LEU A 139 -17.60 1.11 11.16
N HIS A 140 -17.59 0.48 9.99
CA HIS A 140 -16.38 0.08 9.27
C HIS A 140 -15.84 1.22 8.38
N TRP A 141 -15.46 2.35 8.99
CA TRP A 141 -15.13 3.59 8.28
C TRP A 141 -14.06 3.45 7.20
N LEU A 142 -13.07 2.57 7.40
CA LEU A 142 -11.99 2.35 6.44
C LEU A 142 -12.50 1.82 5.09
N ASN A 143 -13.59 1.05 5.08
CA ASN A 143 -14.19 0.56 3.85
C ASN A 143 -14.71 1.70 2.95
N TRP A 144 -15.15 2.82 3.54
CA TRP A 144 -15.58 3.98 2.75
C TRP A 144 -14.42 4.76 2.13
N LEU A 145 -13.26 4.78 2.80
CA LEU A 145 -12.05 5.38 2.25
C LEU A 145 -11.41 4.51 1.16
N LEU A 146 -11.76 3.22 1.07
CA LEU A 146 -11.16 2.28 0.14
C LEU A 146 -12.07 1.89 -1.03
N THR A 147 -13.37 1.69 -0.81
CA THR A 147 -14.24 1.06 -1.82
C THR A 147 -15.59 1.74 -2.05
N MET A 148 -16.18 2.37 -1.02
CA MET A 148 -17.59 2.80 -1.08
C MET A 148 -17.79 4.25 -1.55
N GLY A 149 -16.72 5.01 -1.77
CA GLY A 149 -16.77 6.38 -2.26
C GLY A 149 -17.67 7.28 -1.42
N SER A 150 -18.58 8.01 -2.09
CA SER A 150 -19.52 8.96 -1.49
C SER A 150 -20.84 8.34 -1.03
N ALA A 151 -20.87 7.02 -0.83
CA ALA A 151 -22.03 6.35 -0.24
C ALA A 151 -22.36 6.93 1.15
N ALA A 152 -23.65 7.07 1.45
CA ALA A 152 -24.08 7.53 2.77
C ALA A 152 -23.68 6.53 3.86
N ILE A 153 -23.02 7.03 4.91
CA ILE A 153 -22.45 6.22 5.98
C ILE A 153 -23.48 6.01 7.08
N VAL A 154 -24.07 7.12 7.55
CA VAL A 154 -25.05 7.11 8.63
C VAL A 154 -26.24 7.94 8.18
N GLY A 155 -27.34 7.26 7.86
CA GLY A 155 -28.62 7.93 7.60
C GLY A 155 -29.21 8.50 8.89
N GLY A 156 -29.76 9.71 8.84
CA GLY A 156 -30.37 10.38 10.00
C GLY A 156 -29.40 11.15 10.90
N TYR A 157 -28.12 11.23 10.53
CA TYR A 157 -27.10 11.94 11.32
C TYR A 157 -26.25 12.84 10.44
N GLU A 158 -25.71 13.91 11.02
CA GLU A 158 -24.74 14.82 10.42
C GLU A 158 -23.61 15.12 11.39
N TYR A 159 -22.44 15.42 10.87
CA TYR A 159 -21.29 15.82 11.68
C TYR A 159 -21.42 17.31 12.05
N GLN A 160 -21.37 17.59 13.34
CA GLN A 160 -21.33 18.95 13.88
C GLN A 160 -19.92 19.25 14.45
N PRO A 161 -19.20 20.21 13.86
CA PRO A 161 -17.98 20.79 14.40
C PRO A 161 -18.10 21.19 15.88
N GLY A 162 -17.08 20.87 16.69
CA GLY A 162 -17.03 21.30 18.09
C GLY A 162 -15.77 20.77 18.80
N ASN A 163 -15.60 21.11 20.08
CA ASN A 163 -14.51 20.58 20.91
C ASN A 163 -14.91 19.33 21.71
N ASP A 164 -16.15 18.86 21.49
CA ASP A 164 -16.75 17.71 22.15
C ASP A 164 -16.54 16.42 21.33
N GLY A 165 -17.09 15.32 21.85
CA GLY A 165 -17.06 14.03 21.19
C GLY A 165 -15.79 13.22 21.44
N ARG A 166 -15.78 11.99 20.94
CA ARG A 166 -14.73 10.98 21.24
C ARG A 166 -13.35 11.37 20.72
N SER A 167 -13.33 12.05 19.59
CA SER A 167 -12.15 12.59 18.92
C SER A 167 -11.77 13.99 19.43
N GLY A 168 -12.69 14.69 20.13
CA GLY A 168 -12.51 16.07 20.56
C GLY A 168 -12.55 17.11 19.43
N GLY A 169 -13.02 16.72 18.23
CA GLY A 169 -13.18 17.61 17.08
C GLY A 169 -14.63 17.77 16.63
N GLY A 170 -15.61 17.16 17.30
CA GLY A 170 -17.02 17.29 16.96
C GLY A 170 -17.86 16.07 17.33
N THR A 171 -19.17 16.17 17.09
CA THR A 171 -20.14 15.11 17.41
C THR A 171 -21.03 14.79 16.22
N MET A 172 -21.61 13.59 16.22
CA MET A 172 -22.68 13.25 15.29
C MET A 172 -24.01 13.63 15.92
N VAL A 173 -24.75 14.52 15.28
CA VAL A 173 -26.08 14.98 15.70
C VAL A 173 -27.16 14.51 14.73
N GLY A 174 -28.43 14.55 15.14
CA GLY A 174 -29.53 14.18 14.24
C GLY A 174 -29.60 15.10 13.03
N GLY A 175 -29.67 14.52 11.83
CA GLY A 175 -29.62 15.23 10.55
C GLY A 175 -30.18 14.41 9.41
N VAL A 176 -29.79 14.72 8.17
CA VAL A 176 -30.30 14.00 6.98
C VAL A 176 -29.49 12.73 6.70
N ALA A 177 -28.19 12.89 6.45
CA ALA A 177 -27.24 11.80 6.28
C ALA A 177 -25.82 12.36 6.24
N TRP A 178 -24.87 11.64 6.83
CA TRP A 178 -23.45 11.96 6.74
C TRP A 178 -22.76 11.07 5.71
N ARG A 179 -21.81 11.67 4.98
CA ARG A 179 -20.99 11.02 3.94
C ARG A 179 -19.54 11.46 4.11
N VAL A 180 -18.59 10.62 3.69
CA VAL A 180 -17.19 11.07 3.56
C VAL A 180 -17.16 12.27 2.61
N PRO A 181 -16.42 13.35 2.95
CA PRO A 181 -16.18 14.43 2.02
C PRO A 181 -15.61 13.91 0.69
N SER A 182 -16.01 14.51 -0.43
CA SER A 182 -15.64 14.05 -1.77
C SER A 182 -14.12 13.92 -1.94
N ASP A 183 -13.38 14.83 -1.34
CA ASP A 183 -11.92 14.93 -1.45
C ASP A 183 -11.19 13.73 -0.83
N TYR A 184 -11.86 13.00 0.08
CA TYR A 184 -11.33 11.81 0.74
C TYR A 184 -12.03 10.51 0.32
N SER A 185 -13.02 10.61 -0.57
CA SER A 185 -13.84 9.47 -0.93
C SER A 185 -13.06 8.52 -1.86
N GLY A 186 -13.01 7.23 -1.50
CA GLY A 186 -12.23 6.24 -2.23
C GLY A 186 -13.08 5.17 -2.91
N THR A 187 -12.69 4.81 -4.12
CA THR A 187 -13.20 3.66 -4.88
C THR A 187 -12.11 2.60 -5.00
N ILE A 188 -12.49 1.40 -5.43
CA ILE A 188 -11.55 0.28 -5.58
C ILE A 188 -10.34 0.64 -6.45
N ASP A 189 -10.55 1.45 -7.50
CA ASP A 189 -9.50 1.87 -8.44
C ASP A 189 -8.83 3.20 -8.04
N ASN A 190 -9.50 4.03 -7.25
CA ASN A 190 -9.01 5.36 -6.86
C ASN A 190 -9.30 5.64 -5.39
N ASN A 191 -8.31 5.39 -4.55
CA ASN A 191 -8.30 5.71 -3.13
C ASN A 191 -6.89 6.12 -2.69
N PHE A 192 -6.73 6.50 -1.42
CA PHE A 192 -5.44 6.97 -0.91
C PHE A 192 -4.32 5.94 -1.07
N VAL A 193 -4.62 4.63 -1.03
CA VAL A 193 -3.61 3.58 -1.23
C VAL A 193 -3.20 3.50 -2.69
N THR A 194 -4.16 3.47 -3.63
CA THR A 194 -3.83 3.41 -5.06
C THR A 194 -3.06 4.65 -5.50
N ARG A 195 -3.52 5.84 -5.10
CA ARG A 195 -2.84 7.12 -5.39
C ARG A 195 -1.45 7.23 -4.76
N ALA A 196 -1.24 6.68 -3.57
CA ALA A 196 0.10 6.66 -2.97
C ALA A 196 1.11 5.89 -3.83
N LEU A 197 0.65 4.86 -4.55
CA LEU A 197 1.48 3.98 -5.37
C LEU A 197 1.66 4.48 -6.82
N GLU A 198 0.88 5.48 -7.24
CA GLU A 198 0.99 6.05 -8.58
C GLU A 198 2.33 6.77 -8.80
N ASN A 199 2.90 6.62 -10.00
CA ASN A 199 4.12 7.30 -10.44
C ASN A 199 5.38 6.99 -9.59
N ARG A 200 5.44 5.82 -8.94
CA ARG A 200 6.57 5.38 -8.09
C ARG A 200 7.58 4.48 -8.79
N GLU A 201 7.44 4.28 -10.10
CA GLU A 201 8.23 3.32 -10.89
C GLU A 201 9.73 3.62 -10.80
N LYS A 202 10.12 4.90 -10.83
CA LYS A 202 11.53 5.30 -10.72
C LYS A 202 12.16 4.88 -9.40
N GLN A 203 11.42 4.99 -8.29
CA GLN A 203 11.91 4.60 -6.96
C GLN A 203 12.04 3.07 -6.87
N ILE A 204 11.06 2.33 -7.41
CA ILE A 204 11.08 0.86 -7.49
C ILE A 204 12.24 0.37 -8.37
N ILE A 205 12.46 0.99 -9.54
CA ILE A 205 13.59 0.67 -10.43
C ILE A 205 14.94 0.92 -9.74
N ASN A 206 15.04 1.95 -8.91
CA ASN A 206 16.27 2.18 -8.15
C ASN A 206 16.51 1.08 -7.10
N ALA A 207 15.46 0.58 -6.44
CA ALA A 207 15.58 -0.58 -5.54
C ALA A 207 16.05 -1.84 -6.28
N LEU A 208 15.60 -2.04 -7.53
CA LEU A 208 15.98 -3.17 -8.38
C LEU A 208 17.47 -3.25 -8.73
N LYS A 209 18.19 -2.13 -8.72
CA LYS A 209 19.65 -2.15 -8.97
C LYS A 209 20.37 -3.06 -7.97
N GLY A 210 19.87 -3.13 -6.73
CA GLY A 210 20.39 -4.01 -5.70
C GLY A 210 20.09 -5.50 -5.92
N LEU A 211 19.27 -5.88 -6.90
CA LEU A 211 18.93 -7.28 -7.19
C LEU A 211 20.09 -8.03 -7.87
N PHE A 212 20.82 -7.33 -8.74
CA PHE A 212 21.87 -7.91 -9.58
C PHE A 212 23.29 -7.71 -9.04
N LEU A 213 23.45 -6.86 -8.02
CA LEU A 213 24.72 -6.58 -7.34
C LEU A 213 25.01 -7.62 -6.26
#